data_AF-A0A0S3TH67-F1
#
_entry.id   AF-A0A0S3TH67-F1
#
_cell.length_a   1.000
_cell.length_b   1.000
_cell.length_c   1.000
_cell.angle_alpha   90.00
_cell.angle_beta   90.00
_cell.angle_gamma   90.00
#
_symmetry.space_group_name_H-M   'P 1'
#
loop_
_entity.id
_entity.type
_entity.pdbx_description
1 polymer ?
#
loop_
_entity_poly.entity_id
_entity_poly.type
_entity_poly.pdbx_seq_one_letter_code
_entity_poly.pdbx_strand_id
1 'polypeptide(L)'
;MNEEMTVGEAINLLFHSGSFQEAIRIEDEADCDVTAGLDWGTAISALLKNPGLLGRMTQLRVSLNREIRHLLSEWNLGVGEEAAVVVARSLLLFRLKSPEVSVLPTLEGILMQNDLYREEFIQNSDILRQLLGVLLVESDWEDIATAAANAVRMQVIQRVSA
;
A
#
# COMPACT_ATOMS: atom_id res chain seq x y z
N MET A 1 9.47 30.15 -12.38
CA MET A 1 8.32 29.96 -11.48
C MET A 1 8.18 28.46 -11.35
N ASN A 2 8.68 27.87 -10.25
CA ASN A 2 8.54 26.44 -10.01
C ASN A 2 7.13 26.26 -9.43
N GLU A 3 6.19 25.76 -10.24
CA GLU A 3 4.93 25.29 -9.69
C GLU A 3 5.26 24.06 -8.84
N GLU A 4 5.09 24.20 -7.52
CA GLU A 4 5.15 23.07 -6.60
C GLU A 4 4.00 22.12 -6.95
N MET A 5 4.35 20.91 -7.38
CA MET A 5 3.39 19.84 -7.65
C MET A 5 2.60 19.54 -6.38
N THR A 6 1.27 19.53 -6.50
CA THR A 6 0.36 19.22 -5.39
C THR A 6 0.43 17.74 -5.03
N VAL A 7 -0.02 17.39 -3.81
CA VAL A 7 -0.11 15.99 -3.36
C VAL A 7 -1.00 15.17 -4.27
N GLY A 8 -2.17 15.69 -4.65
CA GLY A 8 -3.09 15.01 -5.57
C GLY A 8 -2.48 14.73 -6.96
N GLU A 9 -1.73 15.68 -7.51
CA GLU A 9 -1.00 15.48 -8.77
C GLU A 9 0.12 14.45 -8.62
N ALA A 10 0.89 14.52 -7.53
CA ALA A 10 1.94 13.55 -7.23
C ALA A 10 1.36 12.15 -7.11
N ILE A 11 0.26 11.97 -6.39
CA ILE A 11 -0.45 10.68 -6.27
C ILE A 11 -0.83 10.15 -7.65
N ASN A 12 -1.50 10.96 -8.46
CA ASN A 12 -1.93 10.54 -9.79
C ASN A 12 -0.74 10.08 -10.66
N LEU A 13 0.40 10.77 -10.55
CA LEU A 13 1.62 10.50 -11.29
C LEU A 13 2.36 9.22 -10.80
N LEU A 14 2.47 9.01 -9.49
CA LEU A 14 3.23 7.89 -8.90
C LEU A 14 2.65 6.52 -9.18
N PHE A 15 1.35 6.45 -9.47
CA PHE A 15 0.63 5.20 -9.49
C PHE A 15 0.01 4.82 -10.85
N HIS A 16 0.46 5.44 -11.94
CA HIS A 16 0.03 5.09 -13.31
C HIS A 16 0.77 3.88 -13.91
N SER A 17 0.04 3.09 -14.73
CA SER A 17 0.41 1.93 -15.57
C SER A 17 0.99 0.64 -14.96
N GLY A 18 1.20 -0.36 -15.83
CA GLY A 18 0.55 -1.67 -15.75
C GLY A 18 1.50 -2.88 -15.76
N SER A 19 1.84 -3.39 -14.57
CA SER A 19 1.80 -4.82 -14.24
C SER A 19 1.83 -4.95 -12.70
N PHE A 20 0.67 -4.74 -12.11
CA PHE A 20 0.53 -4.54 -10.66
C PHE A 20 0.83 -5.80 -9.83
N GLN A 21 0.43 -6.97 -10.34
CA GLN A 21 0.56 -8.24 -9.63
C GLN A 21 2.01 -8.72 -9.57
N GLU A 22 2.82 -8.40 -10.58
CA GLU A 22 4.23 -8.79 -10.62
C GLU A 22 5.08 -7.94 -9.67
N ALA A 23 4.74 -6.65 -9.51
CA ALA A 23 5.35 -5.77 -8.53
C ALA A 23 5.12 -6.27 -7.08
N ILE A 24 3.87 -6.65 -6.75
CA ILE A 24 3.54 -7.21 -5.43
C ILE A 24 4.33 -8.50 -5.19
N ARG A 25 4.41 -9.38 -6.19
CA ARG A 25 5.12 -10.66 -6.11
C ARG A 25 6.62 -10.48 -5.85
N ILE A 26 7.26 -9.51 -6.50
CA ILE A 26 8.68 -9.20 -6.35
C ILE A 26 8.97 -8.61 -4.95
N GLU A 27 8.10 -7.72 -4.45
CA GLU A 27 8.21 -7.18 -3.09
C GLU A 27 8.04 -8.28 -2.01
N ASP A 28 7.19 -9.29 -2.26
CA ASP A 28 7.03 -10.46 -1.36
C ASP A 28 8.20 -11.46 -1.43
N GLU A 29 8.72 -11.77 -2.61
CA GLU A 29 9.74 -12.81 -2.81
C GLU A 29 11.14 -12.36 -2.34
N ALA A 30 11.40 -11.06 -2.36
CA ALA A 30 12.72 -10.53 -2.00
C ALA A 30 12.91 -10.29 -0.50
N ASP A 31 11.84 -10.27 0.32
CA ASP A 31 11.83 -9.68 1.68
C ASP A 31 12.57 -8.33 1.73
N CYS A 32 12.60 -7.64 0.59
CA CYS A 32 13.34 -6.42 0.33
C CYS A 32 12.35 -5.40 -0.22
N ASP A 33 12.61 -4.14 0.14
CA ASP A 33 11.90 -2.98 -0.41
C ASP A 33 12.33 -2.76 -1.86
N VAL A 34 11.76 -3.55 -2.77
CA VAL A 34 12.03 -3.34 -4.18
C VAL A 34 11.13 -2.21 -4.66
N THR A 35 11.70 -1.01 -4.69
CA THR A 35 11.21 0.12 -5.50
C THR A 35 10.93 -0.26 -6.97
N ALA A 36 11.26 -1.48 -7.42
CA ALA A 36 11.03 -2.02 -8.75
C ALA A 36 9.55 -2.25 -9.13
N GLY A 37 8.61 -2.03 -8.22
CA GLY A 37 7.18 -2.03 -8.53
C GLY A 37 6.61 -0.69 -9.00
N LEU A 38 7.40 0.38 -8.95
CA LEU A 38 6.94 1.71 -9.35
C LEU A 38 7.15 1.89 -10.85
N ASP A 39 6.14 1.52 -11.63
CA ASP A 39 6.04 2.00 -13.01
C ASP A 39 5.76 3.50 -12.97
N TRP A 40 6.84 4.29 -12.88
CA TRP A 40 6.75 5.75 -12.87
C TRP A 40 6.29 6.33 -14.20
N GLY A 41 6.17 5.50 -15.25
CA GLY A 41 5.74 5.87 -16.59
C GLY A 41 6.29 7.21 -17.08
N THR A 42 5.43 8.00 -17.69
CA THR A 42 5.73 9.38 -18.13
C THR A 42 5.73 10.39 -16.98
N ALA A 43 5.29 9.95 -15.80
CA ALA A 43 5.10 10.77 -14.62
C ALA A 43 6.40 11.14 -13.90
N ILE A 44 7.48 10.36 -14.10
CA ILE A 44 8.79 10.57 -13.45
C ILE A 44 9.32 11.99 -13.67
N SER A 45 9.14 12.57 -14.87
CA SER A 45 9.62 13.91 -15.20
C SER A 45 8.90 15.03 -14.42
N ALA A 46 7.64 14.82 -14.04
CA ALA A 46 6.90 15.75 -13.21
C ALA A 46 7.24 15.55 -11.72
N LEU A 47 7.42 14.31 -11.28
CA LEU A 47 7.82 13.97 -9.92
C LEU A 47 9.23 14.44 -9.56
N LEU A 48 10.17 14.41 -10.52
CA LEU A 48 11.52 14.97 -10.37
C LEU A 48 11.51 16.48 -10.09
N LYS A 49 10.40 17.18 -10.36
CA LYS A 49 10.24 18.61 -10.01
C LYS A 49 9.93 18.82 -8.52
N ASN A 50 9.51 17.77 -7.79
CA ASN A 50 9.36 17.78 -6.33
C ASN A 50 9.89 16.46 -5.72
N PRO A 51 11.23 16.28 -5.68
CA PRO A 51 11.85 15.04 -5.23
C PRO A 51 11.58 14.72 -3.75
N GLY A 52 11.34 15.75 -2.92
CA GLY A 52 10.98 15.57 -1.51
C GLY A 52 9.62 14.89 -1.36
N LEU A 53 8.60 15.36 -2.08
CA LEU A 53 7.26 14.78 -2.04
C LEU A 53 7.23 13.36 -2.64
N LEU A 54 7.97 13.13 -3.72
CA LEU A 54 8.19 11.80 -4.31
C LEU A 54 8.76 10.81 -3.28
N GLY A 55 9.81 11.21 -2.55
CA GLY A 55 10.41 10.38 -1.51
C GLY A 55 9.42 10.04 -0.39
N ARG A 56 8.66 11.03 0.08
CA ARG A 56 7.66 10.83 1.15
C ARG A 56 6.53 9.92 0.75
N MET A 57 6.01 10.06 -0.46
CA MET A 57 4.97 9.17 -0.97
C MET A 57 5.46 7.72 -1.11
N THR A 58 6.69 7.54 -1.61
CA THR A 58 7.31 6.22 -1.73
C THR A 58 7.43 5.57 -0.35
N GLN A 59 8.02 6.30 0.61
CA GLN A 59 8.20 5.83 1.98
C GLN A 59 6.86 5.54 2.68
N LEU A 60 5.85 6.39 2.48
CA LEU A 60 4.51 6.18 3.05
C LEU A 60 3.88 4.89 2.52
N ARG A 61 3.91 4.68 1.20
CA ARG A 61 3.39 3.46 0.56
C ARG A 61 4.05 2.20 1.12
N VAL A 62 5.37 2.21 1.21
CA VAL A 62 6.15 1.09 1.75
C VAL A 62 5.80 0.85 3.22
N SER A 63 5.72 1.92 4.02
CA SER A 63 5.37 1.83 5.43
C SER A 63 3.95 1.28 5.64
N LEU A 64 2.98 1.67 4.82
CA LEU A 64 1.62 1.12 4.85
C LEU A 64 1.57 -0.36 4.45
N ASN A 65 2.33 -0.79 3.43
CA ASN A 65 2.45 -2.19 3.04
C ASN A 65 3.07 -3.07 4.14
N ARG A 66 4.03 -2.53 4.89
CA ARG A 66 4.62 -3.20 6.06
C ARG A 66 3.61 -3.27 7.21
N GLU A 67 2.95 -2.16 7.51
CA GLU A 67 1.96 -2.10 8.59
C GLU A 67 0.79 -3.04 8.33
N ILE A 68 0.26 -3.11 7.10
CA ILE A 68 -0.86 -4.00 6.81
C ILE A 68 -0.48 -5.47 6.90
N ARG A 69 0.75 -5.85 6.49
CA ARG A 69 1.27 -7.21 6.69
C ARG A 69 1.40 -7.53 8.18
N HIS A 70 1.94 -6.59 8.95
CA HIS A 70 2.08 -6.74 10.39
C HIS A 70 0.73 -6.91 11.07
N LEU A 71 -0.24 -6.03 10.76
CA LEU A 71 -1.61 -6.10 11.28
C LEU A 71 -2.27 -7.46 10.99
N LEU A 72 -2.17 -7.96 9.76
CA LEU A 72 -2.75 -9.26 9.39
C LEU A 72 -2.06 -10.44 10.09
N SER A 73 -0.75 -10.34 10.34
CA SER A 73 -0.01 -11.37 11.10
C SER A 73 -0.47 -11.44 12.56
N GLU A 74 -0.87 -10.31 13.18
CA GLU A 74 -1.41 -10.28 14.54
C GLU A 74 -2.75 -11.01 14.66
N TRP A 75 -3.50 -11.16 13.56
CA TRP A 75 -4.81 -11.79 13.54
C TRP A 75 -4.76 -13.32 13.49
N ASN A 76 -3.57 -13.92 13.34
CA ASN A 76 -3.36 -15.38 13.37
C ASN A 76 -4.26 -16.13 12.36
N LEU A 77 -4.31 -15.66 11.11
CA LEU A 77 -5.16 -16.22 10.04
C LEU A 77 -4.71 -17.61 9.54
N GLY A 78 -3.56 -18.11 10.00
CA GLY A 78 -3.00 -19.39 9.59
C GLY A 78 -2.74 -19.43 8.09
N VAL A 79 -3.21 -20.46 7.41
CA VAL A 79 -3.00 -20.61 5.95
C VAL A 79 -3.75 -19.57 5.10
N GLY A 80 -4.62 -18.77 5.72
CA GLY A 80 -5.30 -17.66 5.06
C GLY A 80 -4.48 -16.36 5.04
N GLU A 81 -3.38 -16.28 5.78
CA GLU A 81 -2.62 -15.03 5.95
C GLU A 81 -2.06 -14.51 4.63
N GLU A 82 -1.38 -15.35 3.86
CA GLU A 82 -0.77 -14.95 2.57
C GLU A 82 -1.84 -14.44 1.58
N ALA A 83 -2.97 -15.14 1.47
CA ALA A 83 -4.08 -14.72 0.61
C ALA A 83 -4.67 -13.37 1.05
N ALA A 84 -4.80 -13.16 2.37
CA ALA A 84 -5.24 -11.88 2.93
C ALA A 84 -4.28 -10.75 2.58
N VAL A 85 -2.97 -10.95 2.77
CA VAL A 85 -1.93 -9.95 2.50
C VAL A 85 -1.92 -9.55 1.03
N VAL A 86 -1.99 -10.50 0.10
CA VAL A 86 -2.01 -10.24 -1.34
C VAL A 86 -3.19 -9.34 -1.73
N VAL A 87 -4.39 -9.66 -1.23
CA VAL A 87 -5.60 -8.87 -1.49
C VAL A 87 -5.52 -7.50 -0.82
N ALA A 88 -5.05 -7.44 0.42
CA ALA A 88 -4.94 -6.19 1.18
C ALA A 88 -3.99 -5.18 0.51
N ARG A 89 -2.81 -5.64 0.05
CA ARG A 89 -1.87 -4.81 -0.72
C ARG A 89 -2.46 -4.38 -2.06
N SER A 90 -3.20 -5.28 -2.69
CA SER A 90 -3.88 -5.00 -3.96
C SER A 90 -4.85 -3.82 -3.82
N LEU A 91 -5.68 -3.86 -2.79
CA LEU A 91 -6.66 -2.83 -2.44
C LEU A 91 -5.98 -1.54 -1.99
N LEU A 92 -4.94 -1.63 -1.14
CA LEU A 92 -4.20 -0.47 -0.67
C LEU A 92 -3.59 0.33 -1.83
N LEU A 93 -2.96 -0.32 -2.82
CA LEU A 93 -2.46 0.42 -3.97
C LEU A 93 -3.60 1.04 -4.77
N PHE A 94 -4.71 0.31 -4.97
CA PHE A 94 -5.87 0.86 -5.67
C PHE A 94 -6.42 2.12 -4.98
N ARG A 95 -6.51 2.11 -3.65
CA ARG A 95 -6.96 3.26 -2.86
C ARG A 95 -5.95 4.39 -2.89
N LEU A 96 -4.65 4.10 -2.90
CA LEU A 96 -3.62 5.13 -3.06
C LEU A 96 -3.54 5.69 -4.49
N LYS A 97 -3.91 4.91 -5.51
CA LYS A 97 -3.99 5.36 -6.93
C LYS A 97 -5.03 6.43 -7.13
N SER A 98 -6.18 6.23 -6.51
CA SER A 98 -7.36 7.09 -6.68
C SER A 98 -8.03 7.27 -5.32
N PRO A 99 -7.38 7.99 -4.39
CA PRO A 99 -7.92 8.19 -3.05
C PRO A 99 -9.23 8.95 -3.12
N GLU A 100 -10.16 8.58 -2.24
CA GLU A 100 -11.40 9.31 -2.10
C GLU A 100 -11.13 10.75 -1.65
N VAL A 101 -11.95 11.69 -2.11
CA VAL A 101 -11.79 13.13 -1.81
C VAL A 101 -11.78 13.38 -0.29
N SER A 102 -12.51 12.58 0.47
CA SER A 102 -12.57 12.60 1.93
C SER A 102 -11.23 12.26 2.60
N VAL A 103 -10.36 11.49 1.94
CA VAL A 103 -9.08 11.01 2.49
C VAL A 103 -7.92 11.96 2.17
N LEU A 104 -8.05 12.77 1.11
CA LEU A 104 -7.00 13.69 0.66
C LEU A 104 -6.44 14.59 1.78
N PRO A 105 -7.25 15.24 2.65
CA PRO A 105 -6.70 16.09 3.70
C PRO A 105 -5.85 15.32 4.71
N THR A 106 -6.24 14.09 5.05
CA THR A 106 -5.46 13.22 5.96
C THR A 106 -4.13 12.84 5.32
N LEU A 107 -4.16 12.45 4.03
CA LEU A 107 -2.98 12.05 3.28
C LEU A 107 -2.01 13.23 3.11
N GLU A 108 -2.51 14.41 2.75
CA GLU A 108 -1.74 15.66 2.70
C GLU A 108 -1.11 16.00 4.06
N GLY A 109 -1.91 15.93 5.13
CA GLY A 109 -1.44 16.22 6.49
C GLY A 109 -0.30 15.30 6.94
N ILE A 110 -0.34 14.02 6.57
CA ILE A 110 0.73 13.05 6.85
C ILE A 110 1.96 13.36 6.00
N LEU A 111 1.80 13.61 4.70
CA LEU A 111 2.92 13.89 3.79
C LEU A 111 3.68 15.17 4.13
N MET A 112 3.01 16.15 4.75
CA MET A 112 3.65 17.39 5.17
C MET A 112 4.37 17.30 6.52
N GLN A 113 4.22 16.21 7.28
CA GLN A 113 4.89 15.99 8.57
C GLN A 113 6.34 15.52 8.36
N ASN A 114 7.26 16.47 8.27
CA ASN A 114 8.69 16.24 8.03
C ASN A 114 9.34 15.24 9.01
N ASP A 115 8.86 15.17 10.24
CA ASP A 115 9.34 14.31 11.31
C ASP A 115 9.04 12.83 11.10
N LEU A 116 7.99 12.48 10.35
CA LEU A 116 7.66 11.10 10.01
C LEU A 116 8.66 10.45 9.04
N TYR A 117 9.39 11.26 8.26
CA TYR A 117 10.24 10.82 7.15
C TYR A 117 11.74 10.96 7.45
N ARG A 118 12.14 10.87 8.73
CA ARG A 118 13.54 10.97 9.14
C ARG A 118 14.31 9.65 9.04
N GLU A 119 13.59 8.54 9.14
CA GLU A 119 14.13 7.20 9.01
C GLU A 119 13.82 6.64 7.62
N GLU A 120 14.26 5.40 7.36
CA GLU A 120 13.93 4.67 6.14
C GLU A 120 12.41 4.33 6.06
N PHE A 121 11.76 4.13 7.20
CA PHE A 121 10.34 3.80 7.31
C PHE A 121 9.65 4.68 8.36
N ILE A 122 8.35 4.89 8.19
CA ILE A 122 7.54 5.55 9.22
C ILE A 122 7.35 4.55 10.36
N GLN A 123 7.89 4.86 11.54
CA GLN A 123 7.78 3.97 12.72
C GLN A 123 6.48 4.17 13.51
N ASN A 124 5.73 5.23 13.23
CA ASN A 124 4.50 5.54 13.94
C ASN A 124 3.34 4.65 13.46
N SER A 125 3.22 3.47 14.07
CA SER A 125 2.18 2.49 13.77
C SER A 125 0.77 3.05 13.97
N ASP A 126 0.53 3.91 14.97
CA ASP A 126 -0.78 4.52 15.20
C ASP A 126 -1.23 5.38 14.02
N ILE A 127 -0.34 6.20 13.47
CA ILE A 127 -0.63 7.00 12.26
C ILE A 127 -0.86 6.11 11.04
N LEU A 128 -0.06 5.06 10.86
CA LEU A 128 -0.22 4.14 9.74
C LEU A 128 -1.54 3.38 9.83
N ARG A 129 -1.91 2.86 11.01
CA ARG A 129 -3.19 2.18 11.25
C ARG A 129 -4.38 3.11 11.07
N GLN A 130 -4.28 4.34 11.54
CA GLN A 130 -5.31 5.35 11.29
C GLN A 130 -5.47 5.61 9.79
N LEU A 131 -4.36 5.75 9.05
CA LEU A 131 -4.41 5.96 7.61
C LEU A 131 -4.97 4.75 6.87
N LEU A 132 -4.62 3.52 7.27
CA LEU A 132 -5.22 2.29 6.74
C LEU A 132 -6.73 2.27 6.97
N GLY A 133 -7.19 2.64 8.17
CA GLY A 133 -8.61 2.68 8.51
C GLY A 133 -9.44 3.70 7.74
N VAL A 134 -8.82 4.75 7.18
CA VAL A 134 -9.52 5.70 6.31
C VAL A 134 -9.33 5.42 4.82
N LEU A 135 -8.23 4.75 4.43
CA LEU A 135 -7.98 4.35 3.05
C LEU A 135 -8.81 3.13 2.65
N LEU A 136 -8.89 2.12 3.52
CA LEU A 136 -9.61 0.87 3.27
C LEU A 136 -11.01 0.96 3.87
N VAL A 137 -12.01 0.86 3.01
CA VAL A 137 -13.42 0.88 3.42
C VAL A 137 -13.89 -0.51 3.85
N GLU A 138 -15.07 -0.60 4.45
CA GLU A 138 -15.62 -1.87 4.96
C GLU A 138 -15.60 -3.01 3.93
N SER A 139 -16.00 -2.75 2.69
CA SER A 139 -15.97 -3.76 1.62
C SER A 139 -14.56 -4.26 1.30
N ASP A 140 -13.54 -3.42 1.46
CA ASP A 140 -12.15 -3.83 1.25
C ASP A 140 -11.74 -4.86 2.32
N TRP A 141 -12.18 -4.66 3.57
CA TRP A 141 -11.95 -5.62 4.65
C TRP A 141 -12.73 -6.92 4.47
N GLU A 142 -13.94 -6.86 3.92
CA GLU A 142 -14.72 -8.05 3.53
C GLU A 142 -13.99 -8.87 2.46
N ASP A 143 -13.40 -8.21 1.46
CA ASP A 143 -12.62 -8.89 0.41
C ASP A 143 -11.38 -9.58 0.98
N ILE A 144 -10.66 -8.92 1.90
CA ILE A 144 -9.50 -9.49 2.61
C ILE A 144 -9.91 -10.72 3.42
N ALA A 145 -10.99 -10.61 4.20
CA ALA A 145 -11.51 -11.71 5.00
C ALA A 145 -11.97 -12.89 4.13
N THR A 146 -12.62 -12.60 3.01
CA THR A 146 -13.09 -13.60 2.04
C THR A 146 -11.92 -14.35 1.40
N ALA A 147 -10.83 -13.65 1.07
CA ALA A 147 -9.61 -14.26 0.55
C ALA A 147 -9.00 -15.25 1.55
N ALA A 148 -8.86 -14.84 2.81
CA ALA A 148 -8.36 -15.69 3.89
C ALA A 148 -9.23 -16.95 4.08
N ALA A 149 -10.55 -16.76 4.17
CA ALA A 149 -11.50 -17.85 4.36
C ALA A 149 -11.48 -18.86 3.20
N ASN A 150 -11.35 -18.37 1.97
CA ASN A 150 -11.25 -19.22 0.79
C ASN A 150 -9.97 -20.06 0.77
N ALA A 151 -8.83 -19.49 1.18
CA ALA A 151 -7.57 -20.24 1.29
C ALA A 151 -7.69 -21.39 2.30
N VAL A 152 -8.28 -21.14 3.46
CA VAL A 152 -8.57 -22.20 4.47
C VAL A 152 -9.48 -23.27 3.87
N ARG A 153 -10.59 -22.87 3.23
CA ARG A 153 -11.53 -23.80 2.57
C ARG A 153 -10.83 -24.69 1.55
N MET A 154 -9.96 -24.12 0.72
CA MET A 154 -9.21 -24.86 -0.29
C MET A 154 -8.26 -25.87 0.34
N GLN A 155 -7.54 -25.50 1.40
CA GLN A 155 -6.65 -26.44 2.09
C GLN A 155 -7.41 -27.64 2.67
N VAL A 156 -8.58 -27.42 3.27
CA VAL A 156 -9.40 -28.52 3.81
C VAL A 156 -9.82 -29.48 2.70
N ILE A 157 -10.34 -28.96 1.58
CA ILE A 157 -10.78 -29.78 0.44
C ILE A 157 -9.60 -30.60 -0.12
N GLN A 158 -8.43 -29.99 -0.26
CA GLN A 158 -7.23 -30.66 -0.77
C GLN A 158 -6.75 -31.77 0.15
N ARG A 159 -6.77 -31.58 1.48
CA ARG A 159 -6.34 -32.61 2.44
C ARG A 159 -7.28 -33.80 2.58
N VAL A 160 -8.57 -33.62 2.29
CA VAL A 160 -9.55 -34.73 2.29
C VAL A 160 -9.52 -35.50 0.97
N SER A 161 -9.10 -34.83 -0.11
CA SER A 161 -9.07 -35.40 -1.47
C SER A 161 -7.69 -35.98 -1.86
N ALA A 162 -6.71 -35.93 -0.95
CA ALA A 162 -5.37 -36.49 -1.11
C ALA A 162 -5.23 -37.81 -0.35
#